data_AF-A0A4D4KFG4-F1
#
_entry.id   AF-A0A4D4KFG4-F1
#
_cell.length_a   1.000
_cell.length_b   1.000
_cell.length_c   1.000
_cell.angle_alpha   90.00
_cell.angle_beta   90.00
_cell.angle_gamma   90.00
#
_symmetry.space_group_name_H-M   'P 1'
#
loop_
_entity.id
_entity.type
_entity.pdbx_description
1 polymer ?
#
loop_
_entity_poly.entity_id
_entity_poly.type
_entity_poly.pdbx_seq_one_letter_code
_entity_poly.pdbx_strand_id
1 'polypeptide(L)'
;MPRSSRTEELPTLAADTRRAARVALRWISEPDCTEELTHAELLDQAARAAAALTRLGVRAGDRVAVHLPLVPESVIATLACGRLDVVRASLPVGLRPHELRERIREVDAKVVITADAGQHRGELQPLKRQVDRALAGCPGVRSVLVVHRLACPVSWTPGRDLWWHDELGRYTEPLPGPYS
;
A
#
# COMPACT_ATOMS: atom_id res chain seq x y z
N MET A 1 -2.33 -39.80 -42.02
CA MET A 1 -0.99 -39.52 -41.44
C MET A 1 -1.00 -38.14 -40.82
N PRO A 2 -0.54 -37.98 -39.56
CA PRO A 2 -0.80 -36.79 -38.76
C PRO A 2 0.18 -35.65 -39.07
N ARG A 3 -0.33 -34.42 -39.15
CA ARG A 3 0.49 -33.20 -39.12
C ARG A 3 0.92 -32.97 -37.67
N SER A 4 2.23 -33.08 -37.45
CA SER A 4 2.95 -32.76 -36.23
C SER A 4 2.58 -31.36 -35.72
N SER A 5 1.85 -31.32 -34.60
CA SER A 5 1.76 -30.19 -33.68
C SER A 5 3.15 -29.92 -33.09
N ARG A 6 3.76 -28.78 -33.45
CA ARG A 6 5.01 -28.32 -32.81
C ARG A 6 4.74 -26.97 -32.16
N THR A 7 4.74 -27.02 -30.84
CA THR A 7 4.62 -25.97 -29.82
C THR A 7 5.57 -24.81 -30.10
N GLU A 8 5.05 -23.60 -30.30
CA GLU A 8 5.85 -22.38 -30.58
C GLU A 8 5.57 -21.24 -29.57
N GLU A 9 5.37 -21.56 -28.28
CA GLU A 9 5.07 -20.57 -27.22
C GLU A 9 6.17 -20.35 -26.15
N LEU A 10 7.39 -20.87 -26.32
CA LEU A 10 8.35 -21.01 -25.20
C LEU A 10 9.50 -19.97 -24.97
N PRO A 11 9.75 -18.91 -25.77
CA PRO A 11 10.81 -17.94 -25.45
C PRO A 11 10.37 -16.80 -24.51
N THR A 12 9.16 -16.27 -24.69
CA THR A 12 8.67 -15.08 -23.97
C THR A 12 8.38 -15.37 -22.51
N LEU A 13 7.76 -16.53 -22.24
CA LEU A 13 7.42 -16.97 -20.88
C LEU A 13 8.67 -17.12 -19.99
N ALA A 14 9.78 -17.63 -20.53
CA ALA A 14 11.04 -17.77 -19.80
C ALA A 14 11.70 -16.41 -19.49
N ALA A 15 11.60 -15.44 -20.41
CA ALA A 15 12.09 -14.08 -20.20
C ALA A 15 11.24 -13.32 -19.16
N ASP A 16 9.91 -13.48 -19.22
CA ASP A 16 8.99 -12.91 -18.25
C ASP A 16 9.17 -13.52 -16.86
N THR A 17 9.41 -14.84 -16.77
CA THR A 17 9.70 -15.51 -15.50
C THR A 17 11.02 -15.02 -14.88
N ARG A 18 12.07 -14.81 -15.69
CA ARG A 18 13.33 -14.24 -15.21
C ARG A 18 13.19 -12.80 -14.72
N ARG A 19 12.39 -11.99 -15.43
CA ARG A 19 12.10 -10.61 -15.01
C ARG A 19 11.28 -10.58 -13.72
N ALA A 20 10.29 -11.46 -13.60
CA ALA A 20 9.44 -11.58 -12.43
C ALA A 20 10.24 -11.92 -11.16
N ALA A 21 11.25 -12.79 -11.26
CA ALA A 21 12.11 -13.20 -10.14
C ALA A 21 13.21 -12.20 -9.76
N ARG A 22 13.42 -11.13 -10.55
CA ARG A 22 14.43 -10.11 -10.24
C ARG A 22 13.95 -9.20 -9.12
N VAL A 23 14.83 -8.91 -8.16
CA VAL A 23 14.61 -7.91 -7.10
C VAL A 23 14.30 -6.56 -7.74
N ALA A 24 13.10 -6.04 -7.44
CA ALA A 24 12.57 -4.78 -7.93
C ALA A 24 12.70 -3.68 -6.89
N LEU A 25 12.55 -4.03 -5.61
CA LEU A 25 12.66 -3.13 -4.49
C LEU A 25 13.54 -3.78 -3.42
N ARG A 26 14.56 -3.06 -2.98
CA ARG A 26 15.36 -3.39 -1.82
C ARG A 26 15.22 -2.24 -0.83
N TRP A 27 14.73 -2.56 0.36
CA TRP A 27 14.52 -1.63 1.45
C TRP A 27 15.48 -1.96 2.59
N ILE A 28 15.99 -0.92 3.24
CA ILE A 28 16.92 -1.04 4.37
C ILE A 28 16.33 -0.21 5.50
N SER A 29 16.16 -0.83 6.67
CA SER A 29 15.61 -0.21 7.88
C SER A 29 16.68 0.42 8.75
N GLU A 30 16.22 1.13 9.78
CA GLU A 30 17.00 1.37 11.00
C GLU A 30 16.47 0.39 12.07
N PRO A 31 17.30 -0.44 12.76
CA PRO A 31 18.71 -0.76 12.47
C PRO A 31 18.84 -1.88 11.42
N ASP A 32 19.44 -1.57 10.26
CA ASP A 32 19.99 -2.43 9.21
C ASP A 32 19.21 -3.71 8.79
N CYS A 33 17.90 -3.80 9.02
CA CYS A 33 17.11 -4.89 8.46
C CYS A 33 16.93 -4.66 6.97
N THR A 34 17.23 -5.66 6.14
CA THR A 34 17.00 -5.60 4.70
C THR A 34 15.77 -6.42 4.32
N GLU A 35 14.88 -5.81 3.54
CA GLU A 35 13.73 -6.46 2.92
C GLU A 35 13.87 -6.32 1.41
N GLU A 36 13.70 -7.42 0.67
CA GLU A 36 13.74 -7.43 -0.79
C GLU A 36 12.41 -7.95 -1.34
N LEU A 37 11.88 -7.27 -2.34
CA LEU A 37 10.71 -7.70 -3.10
C LEU A 37 11.10 -7.84 -4.55
N THR A 38 10.83 -9.00 -5.11
CA THR A 38 10.89 -9.26 -6.54
C THR A 38 9.79 -8.51 -7.28
N HIS A 39 9.90 -8.41 -8.61
CA HIS A 39 8.83 -7.86 -9.43
C HIS A 39 7.50 -8.60 -9.24
N ALA A 40 7.54 -9.93 -9.14
CA ALA A 40 6.35 -10.75 -8.93
C ALA A 40 5.66 -10.42 -7.59
N GLU A 41 6.43 -10.40 -6.50
CA GLU A 41 5.90 -10.12 -5.16
C GLU A 41 5.37 -8.70 -5.04
N LEU A 42 6.09 -7.72 -5.61
CA LEU A 42 5.67 -6.32 -5.59
C LEU A 42 4.35 -6.12 -6.35
N LEU A 43 4.19 -6.80 -7.50
CA LEU A 43 2.95 -6.74 -8.27
C LEU A 43 1.79 -7.47 -7.60
N ASP A 44 2.04 -8.63 -6.98
CA ASP A 44 1.04 -9.38 -6.21
C ASP A 44 0.54 -8.55 -5.00
N GLN A 45 1.45 -8.00 -4.21
CA GLN A 45 1.08 -7.14 -3.08
C GLN A 45 0.32 -5.88 -3.54
N ALA A 46 0.70 -5.28 -4.67
CA ALA A 46 -0.02 -4.14 -5.24
C ALA A 46 -1.44 -4.53 -5.70
N ALA A 47 -1.62 -5.72 -6.27
CA ALA A 47 -2.94 -6.23 -6.65
C ALA A 47 -3.82 -6.49 -5.42
N ARG A 48 -3.27 -7.10 -4.38
CA ARG A 48 -3.96 -7.32 -3.09
C ARG A 48 -4.38 -6.01 -2.44
N ALA A 49 -3.49 -5.02 -2.42
CA ALA A 49 -3.76 -3.70 -1.87
C ALA A 49 -4.84 -2.96 -2.67
N ALA A 50 -4.81 -3.06 -4.02
CA ALA A 50 -5.88 -2.51 -4.85
C ALA A 50 -7.23 -3.16 -4.53
N ALA A 51 -7.29 -4.49 -4.44
CA ALA A 51 -8.52 -5.20 -4.10
C ALA A 51 -9.03 -4.83 -2.69
N ALA A 52 -8.13 -4.62 -1.72
CA ALA A 52 -8.48 -4.14 -0.39
C ALA A 52 -9.12 -2.74 -0.44
N LEU A 53 -8.50 -1.79 -1.16
CA LEU A 53 -9.07 -0.45 -1.33
C LEU A 53 -10.45 -0.51 -2.02
N THR A 54 -10.63 -1.36 -3.02
CA THR A 54 -11.94 -1.57 -3.67
C THR A 54 -12.99 -2.09 -2.69
N ARG A 55 -12.65 -3.05 -1.80
CA ARG A 55 -13.57 -3.53 -0.75
C ARG A 55 -13.95 -2.43 0.24
N LEU A 56 -13.05 -1.49 0.49
CA LEU A 56 -13.32 -0.29 1.31
C LEU A 56 -14.12 0.79 0.55
N GLY A 57 -14.54 0.51 -0.68
CA GLY A 57 -15.41 1.38 -1.47
C GLY A 57 -14.66 2.48 -2.25
N VAL A 58 -13.34 2.37 -2.38
CA VAL A 58 -12.53 3.26 -3.23
C VAL A 58 -12.80 2.94 -4.71
N ARG A 59 -13.04 3.98 -5.51
CA ARG A 59 -13.33 3.90 -6.95
C ARG A 59 -12.48 4.90 -7.71
N ALA A 60 -12.35 4.72 -9.02
CA ALA A 60 -11.65 5.64 -9.91
C ALA A 60 -12.08 7.11 -9.66
N GLY A 61 -11.11 8.02 -9.61
CA GLY A 61 -11.31 9.44 -9.26
C GLY A 61 -11.41 9.75 -7.76
N ASP A 62 -11.51 8.75 -6.88
CA ASP A 62 -11.40 8.96 -5.44
C ASP A 62 -9.97 9.32 -5.03
N ARG A 63 -9.82 9.82 -3.79
CA ARG A 63 -8.52 10.15 -3.20
C ARG A 63 -8.18 9.23 -2.03
N VAL A 64 -6.96 8.73 -2.05
CA VAL A 64 -6.36 7.96 -0.96
C VAL A 64 -5.20 8.77 -0.40
N ALA A 65 -5.29 9.13 0.88
CA ALA A 65 -4.21 9.82 1.59
C ALA A 65 -3.19 8.79 2.08
N VAL A 66 -1.90 8.99 1.77
CA VAL A 66 -0.82 8.10 2.18
C VAL A 66 0.13 8.85 3.10
N HIS A 67 0.07 8.52 4.38
CA HIS A 67 0.91 9.05 5.45
C HIS A 67 1.80 7.92 5.99
N LEU A 68 2.74 7.48 5.15
CA LEU A 68 3.67 6.39 5.45
C LEU A 68 5.12 6.90 5.51
N PRO A 69 5.97 6.27 6.33
CA PRO A 69 7.41 6.48 6.26
C PRO A 69 7.98 5.87 4.96
N LEU A 70 9.29 5.96 4.77
CA LEU A 70 9.98 5.30 3.66
C LEU A 70 10.04 3.79 3.92
N VAL A 71 8.94 3.09 3.64
CA VAL A 71 8.78 1.63 3.77
C VAL A 71 8.22 1.02 2.49
N PRO A 72 8.41 -0.29 2.24
CA PRO A 72 7.95 -0.96 1.00
C PRO A 72 6.46 -0.75 0.70
N GLU A 73 5.62 -0.73 1.73
CA GLU A 73 4.18 -0.54 1.63
C GLU A 73 3.82 0.81 0.99
N SER A 74 4.70 1.82 1.09
CA SER A 74 4.53 3.09 0.38
C SER A 74 4.62 2.90 -1.13
N VAL A 75 5.54 2.06 -1.63
CA VAL A 75 5.64 1.74 -3.06
C VAL A 75 4.44 0.91 -3.49
N ILE A 76 4.07 -0.10 -2.69
CA ILE A 76 2.91 -0.96 -2.95
C ILE A 76 1.62 -0.13 -3.04
N ALA A 77 1.41 0.82 -2.12
CA ALA A 77 0.27 1.72 -2.15
C ALA A 77 0.26 2.62 -3.39
N THR A 78 1.43 3.05 -3.91
CA THR A 78 1.52 3.81 -5.17
C THR A 78 1.03 2.97 -6.33
N LEU A 79 1.52 1.74 -6.44
CA LEU A 79 1.16 0.84 -7.52
C LEU A 79 -0.33 0.43 -7.44
N ALA A 80 -0.84 0.22 -6.23
CA ALA A 80 -2.26 -0.06 -6.01
C ALA A 80 -3.15 1.12 -6.43
N CYS A 81 -2.78 2.36 -6.09
CA CYS A 81 -3.54 3.53 -6.50
C CYS A 81 -3.52 3.70 -8.02
N GLY A 82 -2.37 3.50 -8.67
CA GLY A 82 -2.24 3.54 -10.13
C GLY A 82 -3.10 2.49 -10.83
N ARG A 83 -3.22 1.28 -10.26
CA ARG A 83 -4.09 0.21 -10.78
C ARG A 83 -5.58 0.55 -10.74
N LEU A 84 -6.01 1.31 -9.74
CA LEU A 84 -7.42 1.67 -9.55
C LEU A 84 -7.81 3.00 -10.23
N ASP A 85 -6.86 3.66 -10.88
CA ASP A 85 -7.03 5.02 -11.41
C ASP A 85 -7.54 6.01 -10.34
N VAL A 86 -6.93 5.94 -9.15
CA VAL A 86 -7.24 6.83 -8.02
C VAL A 86 -6.09 7.76 -7.71
N VAL A 87 -6.44 8.93 -7.16
CA VAL A 87 -5.45 9.95 -6.82
C VAL A 87 -4.80 9.57 -5.49
N ARG A 88 -3.51 9.26 -5.54
CA ARG A 88 -2.67 9.16 -4.35
C ARG A 88 -2.28 10.55 -3.88
N ALA A 89 -2.66 10.90 -2.66
CA ALA A 89 -2.17 12.11 -1.98
C ALA A 89 -1.13 11.74 -0.91
N SER A 90 0.15 11.95 -1.22
CA SER A 90 1.23 11.68 -0.27
C SER A 90 1.31 12.80 0.78
N LEU A 91 1.24 12.43 2.05
CA LEU A 91 1.28 13.34 3.19
C LEU A 91 2.60 13.14 3.95
N PRO A 92 3.43 14.19 4.15
CA PRO A 92 4.69 14.06 4.87
C PRO A 92 4.49 13.62 6.33
N VAL A 93 5.33 12.67 6.78
CA VAL A 93 5.29 12.14 8.16
C VAL A 93 5.73 13.12 9.25
N GLY A 94 6.36 14.23 8.86
CA GLY A 94 6.79 15.29 9.78
C GLY A 94 5.72 16.32 10.13
N LEU A 95 4.52 16.22 9.54
CA LEU A 95 3.45 17.18 9.79
C LEU A 95 2.91 17.08 11.22
N ARG A 96 2.59 18.22 11.82
CA ARG A 96 1.86 18.24 13.09
C ARG A 96 0.40 17.86 12.85
N PRO A 97 -0.33 17.34 13.85
CA PRO A 97 -1.69 16.84 13.66
C PRO A 97 -2.68 17.84 13.03
N HIS A 98 -2.55 19.14 13.32
CA HIS A 98 -3.40 20.17 12.71
C HIS A 98 -3.11 20.39 11.21
N GLU A 99 -1.85 20.43 10.79
CA GLU A 99 -1.44 20.51 9.38
C GLU A 99 -1.85 19.24 8.63
N LEU A 100 -1.67 18.06 9.26
CA LEU A 100 -2.10 16.78 8.68
C LEU A 100 -3.61 16.77 8.43
N ARG A 101 -4.41 17.27 9.38
CA ARG A 101 -5.86 17.41 9.23
C ARG A 101 -6.25 18.32 8.08
N GLU A 102 -5.60 19.47 7.94
CA GLU A 102 -5.87 20.41 6.84
C GLU A 102 -5.63 19.75 5.49
N ARG A 103 -4.49 19.05 5.32
CA ARG A 103 -4.20 18.32 4.08
C ARG A 103 -5.17 17.18 3.79
N ILE A 104 -5.57 16.42 4.82
CA ILE A 104 -6.58 15.36 4.65
C ILE A 104 -7.91 15.95 4.15
N ARG A 105 -8.32 17.11 4.68
CA ARG A 105 -9.55 17.81 4.25
C ARG A 105 -9.44 18.38 2.85
N GLU A 106 -8.33 19.04 2.52
CA GLU A 106 -8.10 19.61 1.19
C GLU A 106 -8.14 18.54 0.09
N VAL A 107 -7.59 17.36 0.37
CA VAL A 107 -7.59 16.22 -0.55
C VAL A 107 -8.95 15.52 -0.62
N ASP A 108 -9.81 15.70 0.38
CA ASP A 108 -11.07 14.97 0.54
C ASP A 108 -10.87 13.44 0.45
N ALA A 109 -9.92 12.93 1.24
CA ALA A 109 -9.56 11.52 1.21
C ALA A 109 -10.63 10.64 1.86
N LYS A 110 -11.00 9.54 1.19
CA LYS A 110 -11.91 8.51 1.75
C LYS A 110 -11.19 7.52 2.65
N VAL A 111 -9.95 7.21 2.32
CA VAL A 111 -9.09 6.26 3.04
C VAL A 111 -7.76 6.92 3.36
N VAL A 112 -7.25 6.69 4.56
CA VAL A 112 -5.89 7.04 4.96
C VAL A 112 -5.08 5.76 5.15
N ILE A 113 -3.90 5.69 4.53
CA ILE A 113 -2.92 4.62 4.76
C ILE A 113 -1.82 5.19 5.64
N THR A 114 -1.51 4.54 6.76
CA THR A 114 -0.45 4.94 7.68
C THR A 114 0.23 3.73 8.32
N ALA A 115 1.19 3.94 9.21
CA ALA A 115 1.83 2.89 9.99
C ALA A 115 1.56 3.09 11.49
N ASP A 116 1.79 2.04 12.28
CA ASP A 116 1.83 2.12 13.74
C ASP A 116 2.82 3.19 14.20
N ALA A 117 4.06 3.11 13.71
CA ALA A 117 5.10 4.11 13.88
C ALA A 117 6.11 4.07 12.72
N GLY A 118 6.89 5.13 12.60
CA GLY A 118 8.09 5.19 11.75
C GLY A 118 9.33 5.43 12.61
N GLN A 119 10.50 5.17 12.05
CA GLN A 119 11.77 5.52 12.67
C GLN A 119 12.62 6.28 11.65
N HIS A 120 13.25 7.36 12.11
CA HIS A 120 14.17 8.14 11.29
C HIS A 120 15.28 8.72 12.17
N ARG A 121 16.54 8.46 11.81
CA ARG A 121 17.72 8.91 12.58
C ARG A 121 17.65 8.49 14.06
N GLY A 122 17.17 7.29 14.32
CA GLY A 122 17.00 6.76 15.68
C GLY A 122 15.79 7.30 16.45
N GLU A 123 15.06 8.30 15.92
CA GLU A 123 13.88 8.86 16.57
C GLU A 123 12.59 8.12 16.15
N LEU A 124 11.79 7.74 17.15
CA LEU A 124 10.48 7.11 16.94
C LEU A 124 9.42 8.17 16.62
N GLN A 125 8.69 7.95 15.53
CA GLN A 125 7.59 8.80 15.08
C GLN A 125 6.25 8.04 15.23
N PRO A 126 5.37 8.41 16.18
CA PRO A 126 4.12 7.68 16.43
C PRO A 126 3.02 8.07 15.42
N LEU A 127 3.13 7.57 14.19
CA LEU A 127 2.31 8.01 13.05
C LEU A 127 0.81 7.76 13.25
N LYS A 128 0.41 6.58 13.75
CA LYS A 128 -1.01 6.29 14.01
C LYS A 128 -1.62 7.27 15.02
N ARG A 129 -0.87 7.64 16.07
CA ARG A 129 -1.31 8.63 17.06
C ARG A 129 -1.50 10.02 16.43
N GLN A 130 -0.64 10.41 15.50
CA GLN A 130 -0.78 11.68 14.77
C GLN A 130 -2.02 11.67 13.87
N VAL A 131 -2.24 10.56 13.14
CA VAL A 131 -3.43 10.36 12.31
C VAL A 131 -4.70 10.43 13.13
N ASP A 132 -4.79 9.73 14.27
CA ASP A 132 -5.97 9.76 15.14
C ASP A 132 -6.34 11.18 15.59
N ARG A 133 -5.34 11.97 15.97
CA ARG A 133 -5.54 13.37 16.36
C ARG A 133 -6.00 14.23 15.19
N ALA A 134 -5.50 13.97 13.99
CA ALA A 134 -5.90 14.70 12.79
C ALA A 134 -7.35 14.36 12.40
N LEU A 135 -7.74 13.08 12.50
CA LEU A 135 -9.05 12.58 12.06
C LEU A 135 -10.23 13.02 12.92
N ALA A 136 -10.02 13.53 14.13
CA ALA A 136 -11.08 14.12 14.94
C ALA A 136 -11.87 15.24 14.22
N GLY A 137 -11.30 15.83 13.15
CA GLY A 137 -11.97 16.80 12.31
C GLY A 137 -12.22 16.36 10.85
N CYS A 138 -12.03 15.09 10.49
CA CYS A 138 -12.11 14.62 9.11
C CYS A 138 -13.23 13.60 8.90
N PRO A 139 -14.51 14.00 8.88
CA PRO A 139 -15.63 13.07 8.75
C PRO A 139 -15.68 12.34 7.39
N GLY A 140 -14.97 12.84 6.37
CA GLY A 140 -14.89 12.19 5.05
C GLY A 140 -14.06 10.90 5.04
N VAL A 141 -13.17 10.71 6.01
CA VAL A 141 -12.33 9.50 6.11
C VAL A 141 -13.13 8.37 6.73
N ARG A 142 -13.38 7.32 5.95
CA ARG A 142 -14.18 6.15 6.35
C ARG A 142 -13.33 5.04 6.93
N SER A 143 -12.09 4.90 6.45
CA SER A 143 -11.21 3.81 6.87
C SER A 143 -9.76 4.25 6.97
N VAL A 144 -9.04 3.64 7.90
CA VAL A 144 -7.61 3.83 8.09
C VAL A 144 -6.93 2.47 7.98
N LEU A 145 -6.10 2.30 6.97
CA LEU A 145 -5.24 1.12 6.83
C LEU A 145 -3.93 1.37 7.58
N VAL A 146 -3.63 0.52 8.56
CA VAL A 146 -2.46 0.65 9.43
C VAL A 146 -1.45 -0.46 9.09
N VAL A 147 -0.24 -0.08 8.71
CA VAL A 147 0.89 -0.98 8.53
C VAL A 147 1.57 -1.22 9.87
N HIS A 148 1.87 -2.47 10.19
CA HIS A 148 2.55 -2.86 11.43
C HIS A 148 4.06 -2.97 11.17
N ARG A 149 4.83 -1.90 11.45
CA ARG A 149 6.28 -1.85 11.18
C ARG A 149 7.14 -2.00 12.43
N LEU A 150 6.76 -1.38 13.54
CA LEU A 150 7.61 -1.32 14.75
C LEU A 150 6.98 -1.98 15.98
N ALA A 151 5.81 -2.61 15.82
CA ALA A 151 5.06 -3.24 16.91
C ALA A 151 4.77 -2.28 18.08
N CYS A 152 4.60 -1.00 17.76
CA CYS A 152 4.29 -0.01 18.77
C CYS A 152 2.82 -0.13 19.20
N PRO A 153 2.50 -0.05 20.50
CA PRO A 153 1.12 0.02 20.94
C PRO A 153 0.41 1.23 20.32
N VAL A 154 -0.75 0.99 19.70
CA VAL A 154 -1.57 2.02 19.06
C VAL A 154 -2.99 2.00 19.59
N SER A 155 -3.61 3.17 19.70
CA SER A 155 -5.05 3.30 19.89
C SER A 155 -5.78 2.79 18.64
N TRP A 156 -6.94 2.16 18.86
CA TRP A 156 -7.72 1.56 17.79
C TRP A 156 -9.17 2.01 17.83
N THR A 157 -9.73 2.36 16.67
CA THR A 157 -11.14 2.72 16.49
C THR A 157 -11.85 1.61 15.71
N PRO A 158 -12.71 0.80 16.37
CA PRO A 158 -13.45 -0.28 15.71
C PRO A 158 -14.28 0.23 14.52
N GLY A 159 -14.28 -0.54 13.43
CA GLY A 159 -15.02 -0.21 12.20
C GLY A 159 -14.35 0.81 11.29
N ARG A 160 -13.36 1.58 11.78
CA ARG A 160 -12.57 2.53 10.98
C ARG A 160 -11.15 2.03 10.73
N ASP A 161 -10.47 1.59 11.78
CA ASP A 161 -9.07 1.18 11.72
C ASP A 161 -8.98 -0.31 11.34
N LEU A 162 -8.10 -0.61 10.39
CA LEU A 162 -7.90 -1.94 9.81
C LEU A 162 -6.41 -2.22 9.65
N TRP A 163 -5.96 -3.44 9.95
CA TRP A 163 -4.57 -3.82 9.69
C TRP A 163 -4.34 -4.07 8.20
N TRP A 164 -3.27 -3.49 7.67
CA TRP A 164 -2.87 -3.64 6.27
C TRP A 164 -2.70 -5.11 5.88
N HIS A 165 -1.95 -5.88 6.67
CA HIS A 165 -1.66 -7.29 6.37
C HIS A 165 -2.93 -8.16 6.36
N ASP A 166 -3.87 -7.92 7.28
CA ASP A 166 -5.15 -8.63 7.32
C ASP A 166 -5.99 -8.33 6.06
N GLU A 167 -6.06 -7.06 5.66
CA GLU A 167 -6.83 -6.68 4.48
C GLU A 167 -6.21 -7.19 3.17
N LEU A 168 -4.88 -7.29 3.08
CA LEU A 168 -4.20 -7.92 1.94
C LEU A 168 -4.34 -9.46 1.95
N GLY A 169 -4.39 -10.08 3.14
CA GLY A 169 -4.55 -11.52 3.32
C GLY A 169 -5.92 -12.06 2.91
N ARG A 170 -6.97 -11.21 2.93
CA ARG A 170 -8.34 -11.55 2.49
C ARG A 170 -8.49 -11.72 0.97
N TYR A 171 -7.40 -11.64 0.22
CA TYR A 171 -7.40 -11.77 -1.23
C TYR A 171 -6.97 -13.17 -1.66
N THR A 172 -7.84 -13.84 -2.43
CA THR A 172 -7.70 -15.25 -2.78
C THR A 172 -7.57 -15.50 -4.29
N GLU A 173 -7.71 -14.48 -5.16
CA GLU A 173 -7.71 -14.66 -6.62
C GLU A 173 -6.92 -13.57 -7.34
N PRO A 174 -5.97 -13.88 -8.25
CA PRO A 174 -5.21 -12.88 -9.00
C PRO A 174 -6.11 -12.00 -9.88
N LEU A 175 -5.89 -10.68 -9.87
CA LEU A 175 -6.62 -9.70 -10.66
C LEU A 175 -6.22 -9.89 -12.13
N PRO A 176 -7.15 -9.76 -13.08
CA PRO A 176 -6.81 -9.74 -14.50
C PRO A 176 -5.74 -8.66 -14.74
N GLY A 177 -4.78 -8.99 -15.60
CA GLY A 177 -3.70 -8.08 -15.92
C GLY A 177 -4.24 -6.77 -16.51
N PRO A 178 -3.43 -5.69 -16.54
CA PRO A 178 -3.85 -4.41 -17.11
C PRO A 178 -4.22 -4.44 -18.61
N TYR A 179 -4.21 -5.63 -19.24
CA TYR A 179 -4.54 -5.89 -20.64
C TYR A 179 -5.31 -7.21 -20.81
N SER A 180 -6.29 -7.49 -19.94
CA SER A 180 -7.29 -8.55 -20.17
C SER A 180 -8.54 -7.98 -20.81
#